data_AF-A0A7S2D347-F1
#
_entry.id   AF-A0A7S2D347-F1
#
_cell.length_a   1.000
_cell.length_b   1.000
_cell.length_c   1.000
_cell.angle_alpha   90.00
_cell.angle_beta   90.00
_cell.angle_gamma   90.00
#
_symmetry.space_group_name_H-M   'P 1'
#
loop_
_entity.id
_entity.type
_entity.pdbx_description
1 polymer ?
#
loop_
_entity_poly.entity_id
_entity_poly.type
_entity_poly.pdbx_seq_one_letter_code
_entity_poly.pdbx_strand_id
1 'polypeptide(L)'
;WFFPYHYAPFAADIAEAVDPANPFEPDLGKPFLPFEQLMGVLPPRSAKALPSCLSDVMCDPASELADCYPVDFSIDLNGKRFAWQAVVLLPFIDEERLTSVMAEHEGELTAEERRRNSHGEPLLFI
;
A
#
# COMPACT_ATOMS: atom_id res chain seq x y z
N TRP A 1 5.79 -7.27 -5.71
CA TRP A 1 7.15 -6.66 -5.69
C TRP A 1 7.05 -5.14 -5.60
N PHE A 2 7.93 -4.50 -4.83
CA PHE A 2 8.12 -3.05 -4.83
C PHE A 2 9.60 -2.72 -4.58
N PHE A 3 10.00 -1.47 -4.86
CA PHE A 3 11.35 -0.99 -4.58
C PHE A 3 11.39 -0.37 -3.16
N PRO A 4 12.09 -0.98 -2.18
CA PRO A 4 11.97 -0.61 -0.76
C PRO A 4 12.87 0.55 -0.33
N TYR A 5 13.05 1.53 -1.23
CA TYR A 5 13.84 2.73 -0.97
C TYR A 5 13.15 3.95 -1.60
N HIS A 6 13.22 5.09 -0.93
CA HIS A 6 12.64 6.33 -1.45
C HIS A 6 13.48 6.99 -2.56
N TYR A 7 14.73 6.56 -2.75
CA TYR A 7 15.68 7.17 -3.68
C TYR A 7 16.31 6.12 -4.59
N ALA A 8 16.54 6.50 -5.85
CA ALA A 8 17.29 5.69 -6.78
C ALA A 8 18.80 5.67 -6.43
N PRO A 9 19.51 4.56 -6.70
CA PRO A 9 20.97 4.50 -6.55
C PRO A 9 21.68 5.36 -7.61
N PHE A 10 22.99 5.58 -7.44
CA PHE A 10 23.76 6.27 -8.47
C PHE A 10 23.99 5.37 -9.68
N ALA A 11 24.19 5.99 -10.85
CA ALA A 11 24.48 5.26 -12.08
C ALA A 11 25.74 4.39 -11.99
N ALA A 12 26.74 4.82 -11.21
CA ALA A 12 27.95 4.04 -10.97
C ALA A 12 27.65 2.73 -10.21
N ASP A 13 26.83 2.81 -9.16
CA ASP A 13 26.42 1.63 -8.37
C ASP A 13 25.61 0.65 -9.24
N ILE A 14 24.74 1.17 -10.12
CA ILE A 14 23.98 0.34 -11.07
C ILE A 14 24.93 -0.35 -12.05
N ALA A 15 25.91 0.37 -12.60
CA ALA A 15 26.86 -0.19 -13.56
C ALA A 15 27.72 -1.31 -12.94
N GLU A 16 28.00 -1.24 -11.64
CA GLU A 16 28.73 -2.28 -10.90
C GLU A 16 27.84 -3.46 -10.52
N ALA A 17 26.56 -3.22 -10.19
CA ALA A 17 25.65 -4.25 -9.68
C ALA A 17 24.87 -5.02 -10.76
N VAL A 18 24.68 -4.46 -11.95
CA VAL A 18 23.89 -5.10 -13.01
C VAL A 18 24.66 -6.26 -13.64
N ASP A 19 24.11 -7.46 -13.50
CA ASP A 19 24.56 -8.66 -14.21
C ASP A 19 23.54 -9.03 -15.31
N PRO A 20 23.85 -8.79 -16.60
CA PRO A 20 22.97 -9.16 -17.71
C PRO A 20 22.71 -10.66 -17.82
N ALA A 21 23.56 -11.51 -17.22
CA ALA A 21 23.40 -12.96 -17.24
C ALA A 21 22.40 -13.48 -16.18
N ASN A 22 21.99 -12.63 -15.23
CA ASN A 22 21.07 -12.99 -14.16
C ASN A 22 19.83 -12.07 -14.17
N PRO A 23 18.89 -12.29 -15.10
CA PRO A 23 17.68 -11.48 -15.17
C PRO A 23 16.80 -11.70 -13.93
N PHE A 24 16.20 -10.62 -13.44
CA PHE A 24 15.25 -10.69 -12.34
C PHE A 24 13.96 -11.39 -12.78
N GLU A 25 13.59 -12.46 -12.08
CA GLU A 25 12.31 -13.14 -12.23
C GLU A 25 11.40 -12.78 -11.05
N PRO A 26 10.40 -11.89 -11.23
CA PRO A 26 9.50 -11.52 -10.15
C PRO A 26 8.56 -12.65 -9.79
N ASP A 27 8.32 -12.84 -8.50
CA ASP A 27 7.12 -13.53 -8.03
C ASP A 27 5.88 -12.70 -8.42
N LEU A 28 4.94 -13.33 -9.11
CA LEU A 28 3.68 -12.72 -9.54
C LEU A 28 2.75 -12.45 -8.36
N GLY A 29 2.88 -13.20 -7.27
CA GLY A 29 2.03 -13.05 -6.09
C GLY A 29 0.54 -13.18 -6.41
N LYS A 30 -0.29 -12.46 -5.64
CA LYS A 30 -1.73 -12.35 -5.86
C LYS A 30 -2.15 -10.89 -5.79
N PRO A 31 -3.13 -10.45 -6.59
CA PRO A 31 -3.67 -9.11 -6.45
C PRO A 31 -4.35 -8.96 -5.09
N PHE A 32 -4.14 -7.83 -4.42
CA PHE A 32 -4.92 -7.45 -3.25
C PHE A 32 -6.41 -7.38 -3.56
N LEU A 33 -7.22 -7.78 -2.59
CA LEU A 33 -8.63 -7.48 -2.55
C LEU A 33 -8.86 -5.97 -2.48
N PRO A 34 -10.04 -5.48 -2.90
CA PRO A 34 -10.34 -4.05 -2.90
C PRO A 34 -10.05 -3.35 -1.57
N PHE A 35 -10.40 -3.93 -0.43
CA PHE A 35 -10.16 -3.30 0.87
C PHE A 35 -8.70 -3.36 1.32
N GLU A 36 -7.96 -4.43 0.98
CA GLU A 36 -6.52 -4.54 1.27
C GLU A 36 -5.77 -3.43 0.56
N GLN A 37 -6.08 -3.22 -0.72
CA GLN A 37 -5.53 -2.11 -1.48
C GLN A 37 -5.93 -0.76 -0.88
N LEU A 38 -7.19 -0.57 -0.47
CA LEU A 38 -7.62 0.70 0.14
C LEU A 38 -6.90 0.98 1.47
N MET A 39 -6.70 -0.03 2.31
CA MET A 39 -5.90 0.08 3.54
C MET A 39 -4.43 0.35 3.22
N GLY A 40 -3.92 -0.14 2.09
CA GLY A 40 -2.55 0.10 1.62
C GLY A 40 -2.30 1.48 1.00
N VAL A 41 -3.34 2.23 0.58
CA VAL A 41 -3.17 3.50 -0.16
C VAL A 41 -3.84 4.71 0.47
N LEU A 42 -4.90 4.53 1.26
CA LEU A 42 -5.65 5.65 1.80
C LEU A 42 -5.02 6.17 3.10
N PRO A 43 -4.96 7.50 3.28
CA PRO A 43 -4.66 8.08 4.59
C PRO A 43 -5.89 8.05 5.51
N PRO A 44 -5.72 8.18 6.84
CA PRO A 44 -6.82 8.23 7.83
C PRO A 44 -7.93 9.23 7.50
N ARG A 45 -7.59 10.36 6.88
CA ARG A 45 -8.58 11.38 6.46
C ARG A 45 -9.62 10.83 5.46
N SER A 46 -9.28 9.78 4.72
CA SER A 46 -10.13 9.11 3.75
C SER A 46 -10.74 7.80 4.27
N ALA A 47 -10.60 7.49 5.56
CA ALA A 47 -11.05 6.21 6.15
C ALA A 47 -12.55 5.93 5.96
N LYS A 48 -13.36 6.96 5.74
CA LYS A 48 -14.80 6.82 5.40
C LYS A 48 -15.08 6.04 4.11
N ALA A 49 -14.07 5.81 3.26
CA ALA A 49 -14.21 4.96 2.08
C ALA A 49 -14.17 3.45 2.40
N LEU A 50 -13.78 3.09 3.63
CA LEU A 50 -13.68 1.74 4.13
C LEU A 50 -14.94 1.33 4.92
N PRO A 51 -15.18 0.01 5.10
CA PRO A 51 -16.04 -0.50 6.17
C PRO A 51 -15.68 0.08 7.54
N SER A 52 -16.66 0.20 8.43
CA SER A 52 -16.45 0.78 9.77
C SER A 52 -15.32 0.12 10.56
N CYS A 53 -15.27 -1.22 10.62
CA CYS A 53 -14.22 -1.96 11.32
C CYS A 53 -12.81 -1.62 10.82
N LEU A 54 -12.62 -1.52 9.50
CA LEU A 54 -11.32 -1.19 8.90
C LEU A 54 -10.98 0.31 9.04
N SER A 55 -11.99 1.18 9.04
CA SER A 55 -11.80 2.61 9.34
C SER A 55 -11.28 2.81 10.77
N ASP A 56 -11.75 1.99 11.72
CA ASP A 56 -11.30 2.03 13.11
C ASP A 56 -9.84 1.57 13.21
N VAL A 57 -9.47 0.47 12.54
CA VAL A 57 -8.07 0.00 12.44
C VAL A 57 -7.13 1.09 11.90
N MET A 58 -7.56 1.88 10.92
CA MET A 58 -6.75 2.95 10.34
C MET A 58 -6.61 4.18 11.25
N CYS A 59 -7.62 4.46 12.08
CA CYS A 59 -7.69 5.70 12.87
C CYS A 59 -7.29 5.51 14.34
N ASP A 60 -7.35 4.29 14.87
CA ASP A 60 -7.04 4.00 16.26
C ASP A 60 -5.52 4.06 16.50
N PRO A 61 -5.01 4.97 17.36
CA PRO A 61 -3.59 5.01 17.70
C PRO A 61 -3.08 3.75 18.42
N ALA A 62 -3.97 2.90 18.94
CA ALA A 62 -3.64 1.60 19.54
C ALA A 62 -3.66 0.44 18.53
N SER A 63 -4.01 0.70 17.26
CA SER A 63 -4.01 -0.29 16.20
C SER A 63 -2.62 -0.86 15.93
N GLU A 64 -2.56 -2.14 15.56
CA GLU A 64 -1.33 -2.81 15.11
C GLU A 64 -0.74 -2.20 13.83
N LEU A 65 -1.54 -1.42 13.08
CA LEU A 65 -1.13 -0.73 11.86
C LEU A 65 -0.98 0.78 12.05
N ALA A 66 -1.02 1.31 13.28
CA ALA A 66 -0.98 2.75 13.53
C ALA A 66 0.27 3.43 12.94
N ASP A 67 1.41 2.73 12.93
CA ASP A 67 2.68 3.21 12.33
C ASP A 67 2.61 3.35 10.80
N CYS A 68 1.71 2.62 10.12
CA CYS A 68 1.47 2.78 8.68
C CYS A 68 0.75 4.10 8.33
N TYR A 69 0.13 4.76 9.31
CA TYR A 69 -0.77 5.88 9.09
C TYR A 69 -0.36 7.14 9.85
N PRO A 70 0.85 7.68 9.63
CA PRO A 70 1.30 8.88 10.31
C PRO A 70 0.40 10.08 9.96
N VAL A 71 0.01 10.85 10.98
CA VAL A 71 -0.79 12.07 10.81
C VAL A 71 -0.02 13.14 10.03
N ASP A 72 1.28 13.25 10.31
CA ASP A 72 2.22 14.13 9.64
C ASP A 72 3.43 13.32 9.16
N PHE A 73 3.94 13.64 7.98
CA PHE A 73 5.09 12.98 7.38
C PHE A 73 6.06 14.00 6.79
N SER A 74 7.32 13.61 6.69
CA SER A 74 8.35 14.47 6.12
C SER A 74 8.32 14.42 4.60
N ILE A 75 8.60 15.57 3.98
CA ILE A 75 8.82 15.67 2.54
C ILE A 75 10.24 16.18 2.29
N ASP A 76 10.93 15.58 1.32
CA ASP A 76 12.25 16.01 0.88
C ASP A 76 12.16 16.59 -0.54
N LEU A 77 12.46 17.87 -0.68
CA LEU A 77 12.46 18.53 -2.00
C LEU A 77 13.53 17.94 -2.93
N ASN A 78 14.62 17.37 -2.42
CA ASN A 78 15.69 16.76 -3.20
C ASN A 78 16.12 17.61 -4.43
N GLY A 79 16.39 18.90 -4.18
CA GLY A 79 16.77 19.87 -5.20
C GLY A 79 15.64 20.35 -6.13
N LYS A 80 14.39 19.95 -5.89
CA LYS A 80 13.21 20.40 -6.65
C LYS A 80 12.62 21.69 -6.08
N ARG A 81 11.81 22.37 -6.91
CA ARG A 81 11.25 23.69 -6.60
C ARG A 81 9.90 23.63 -5.88
N PHE A 82 9.08 22.63 -6.17
CA PHE A 82 7.70 22.57 -5.69
C PHE A 82 7.45 21.31 -4.86
N ALA A 83 6.63 21.42 -3.82
CA ALA A 83 6.35 20.32 -2.89
C ALA A 83 5.73 19.08 -3.56
N TRP A 84 4.96 19.23 -4.64
CA TRP A 84 4.41 18.09 -5.38
C TRP A 84 5.47 17.29 -6.16
N GLN A 85 6.69 17.83 -6.28
CA GLN A 85 7.86 17.13 -6.82
C GLN A 85 8.72 16.50 -5.72
N ALA A 86 8.39 16.76 -4.45
CA ALA A 86 9.15 16.27 -3.32
C ALA A 86 8.96 14.76 -3.16
N VAL A 87 9.98 14.12 -2.61
CA VAL A 87 9.90 12.74 -2.15
C VAL A 87 9.11 12.73 -0.84
N VAL A 88 8.05 11.92 -0.80
CA VAL A 88 7.22 11.73 0.40
C VAL A 88 7.83 10.59 1.23
N LEU A 89 8.27 10.89 2.45
CA LEU A 89 8.93 9.94 3.33
C LEU A 89 7.90 9.24 4.23
N LEU A 90 7.11 8.36 3.63
CA LEU A 90 6.19 7.46 4.33
C LEU A 90 6.85 6.11 4.63
N PRO A 91 6.50 5.45 5.75
CA PRO A 91 6.90 4.07 5.98
C PRO A 91 6.29 3.16 4.91
N PHE A 92 7.02 2.12 4.53
CA PHE A 92 6.47 1.07 3.67
C PHE A 92 5.61 0.12 4.52
N ILE A 93 4.46 -0.26 3.99
CA ILE A 93 3.54 -1.19 4.65
C ILE A 93 4.04 -2.61 4.45
N ASP A 94 4.04 -3.39 5.52
CA ASP A 94 4.30 -4.83 5.47
C ASP A 94 3.01 -5.57 5.03
N GLU A 95 3.10 -6.28 3.91
CA GLU A 95 1.97 -6.98 3.28
C GLU A 95 1.39 -8.09 4.17
N GLU A 96 2.25 -8.88 4.81
CA GLU A 96 1.81 -10.00 5.66
C GLU A 96 1.12 -9.47 6.92
N ARG A 97 1.67 -8.41 7.51
CA ARG A 97 1.07 -7.74 8.68
C ARG A 97 -0.27 -7.11 8.33
N LEU A 98 -0.36 -6.40 7.20
CA LEU A 98 -1.60 -5.76 6.74
C LEU A 98 -2.71 -6.80 6.54
N THR A 99 -2.43 -7.84 5.76
CA THR A 99 -3.41 -8.88 5.41
C THR A 99 -3.83 -9.70 6.63
N SER A 100 -2.91 -9.97 7.57
CA SER A 100 -3.22 -10.68 8.82
C SER A 100 -4.22 -9.90 9.68
N VAL A 101 -3.98 -8.61 9.94
CA VAL A 101 -4.90 -7.75 10.71
C VAL A 101 -6.26 -7.67 10.02
N MET A 102 -6.27 -7.55 8.69
CA MET A 102 -7.53 -7.49 7.95
C MET A 102 -8.35 -8.78 8.01
N ALA A 103 -7.70 -9.94 8.04
CA ALA A 103 -8.38 -11.23 8.15
C ALA A 103 -9.14 -11.36 9.48
N GLU A 104 -8.63 -10.77 10.57
CA GLU A 104 -9.30 -10.77 11.88
C GLU A 104 -10.64 -10.04 11.85
N HIS A 105 -10.77 -9.01 11.02
CA HIS A 105 -11.98 -8.19 10.88
C HIS A 105 -12.93 -8.67 9.77
N GLU A 106 -12.60 -9.73 9.02
CA GLU A 106 -13.44 -10.24 7.92
C GLU A 106 -14.84 -10.69 8.41
N GLY A 107 -14.91 -11.15 9.67
CA GLY A 107 -16.16 -11.53 10.34
C GLY A 107 -17.12 -10.36 10.58
N GLU A 108 -16.61 -9.13 10.64
CA GLU A 108 -17.39 -7.93 10.94
C GLU A 108 -18.01 -7.28 9.71
N LEU A 109 -17.52 -7.63 8.52
CA LEU A 109 -18.04 -7.11 7.26
C LEU A 109 -19.52 -7.47 7.08
N THR A 110 -20.31 -6.58 6.49
CA THR A 110 -21.66 -6.91 6.05
C THR A 110 -21.62 -7.81 4.80
N ALA A 111 -22.77 -8.41 4.44
CA ALA A 111 -22.86 -9.22 3.23
C ALA A 111 -22.59 -8.41 1.94
N GLU A 112 -23.01 -7.14 1.92
CA GLU A 112 -22.72 -6.22 0.82
C GLU A 112 -21.23 -5.92 0.74
N GLU A 113 -20.58 -5.65 1.88
CA GLU A 113 -19.16 -5.32 1.94
C GLU A 113 -18.28 -6.50 1.52
N ARG A 114 -18.62 -7.72 1.96
CA ARG A 114 -17.94 -8.94 1.48
C ARG A 114 -18.08 -9.11 -0.03
N ARG A 115 -19.27 -8.84 -0.58
CA ARG A 115 -19.51 -8.94 -2.03
C ARG A 115 -18.65 -7.94 -2.81
N ARG A 116 -18.53 -6.68 -2.37
CA ARG A 116 -17.69 -5.68 -3.05
C ARG A 116 -16.20 -5.86 -2.79
N ASN A 117 -15.81 -6.61 -1.75
CA ASN A 117 -14.42 -7.03 -1.50
C ASN A 117 -14.04 -8.29 -2.27
N SER A 118 -14.40 -8.36 -3.56
CA SER A 118 -14.08 -9.49 -4.44
C SER A 118 -13.63 -8.99 -5.81
N HIS A 119 -12.90 -9.84 -6.55
CA HIS A 119 -12.59 -9.55 -7.95
C HIS A 119 -13.83 -9.78 -8.81
N GLY A 120 -14.14 -8.80 -9.66
CA GLY A 120 -15.21 -8.91 -10.64
C GLY A 120 -14.74 -9.54 -11.95
N GLU A 121 -15.70 -9.99 -12.74
CA GLU A 121 -15.47 -10.53 -14.09
C GLU A 121 -15.79 -9.47 -15.16
N PRO A 122 -15.08 -9.47 -16.30
CA PRO A 122 -15.40 -8.57 -17.41
C PRO A 122 -16.78 -8.89 -18.01
N LEU A 123 -17.52 -7.84 -18.37
CA LEU A 123 -18.84 -7.95 -19.02
C LEU A 123 -18.73 -7.60 -20.50
N LEU A 124 -19.27 -8.46 -21.37
CA LEU A 124 -19.40 -8.21 -22.80
C LEU A 124 -20.89 -7.98 -23.14
N PHE A 125 -21.19 -6.84 -23.74
CA PHE A 125 -22.52 -6.51 -24.26
C PHE A 125 -22.46 -6.59 -25.80
N ILE A 126 -23.41 -7.31 -26.41
CA ILE A 126 -23.52 -7.53 -27.85
C ILE A 126 -24.81 -6.88 -28.35
#